data_AF-A0A7C5ME35-F1
#
_entry.id   AF-A0A7C5ME35-F1
#
_cell.length_a   1.000
_cell.length_b   1.000
_cell.length_c   1.000
_cell.angle_alpha   90.00
_cell.angle_beta   90.00
_cell.angle_gamma   90.00
#
_symmetry.space_group_name_H-M   'P 1'
#
loop_
_entity.id
_entity.type
_entity.pdbx_description
1 polymer ?
#
loop_
_entity_poly.entity_id
_entity_poly.type
_entity_poly.pdbx_seq_one_letter_code
_entity_poly.pdbx_strand_id
1 'polypeptide(L)'
;MRIALALGGGGARGLAHIGVLKALKQLKIDFNILVGTSAGGLVTALFALYNDPEKIVTVIKSILTAPEYQELNLKDFYESGQLGVFEKAIKTLRETKVITKGIISKSIIK
;
A
#
# COMPACT_ATOMS: atom_id res chain seq x y z
N MET A 1 -20.47 3.03 -20.16
CA MET A 1 -20.05 1.87 -19.33
C MET A 1 -18.85 2.30 -18.51
N ARG A 2 -18.79 1.99 -17.20
CA ARG A 2 -17.63 2.29 -16.35
C ARG A 2 -16.94 0.99 -15.93
N ILE A 3 -15.64 0.90 -16.13
CA ILE A 3 -14.81 -0.27 -15.77
C ILE A 3 -14.01 0.06 -14.52
N ALA A 4 -14.05 -0.83 -13.53
CA ALA A 4 -13.28 -0.72 -12.30
C ALA A 4 -12.21 -1.81 -12.23
N LEU A 5 -10.97 -1.42 -11.93
CA LEU A 5 -9.86 -2.32 -11.66
C LEU A 5 -9.67 -2.45 -10.14
N ALA A 6 -9.77 -3.67 -9.63
CA ALA A 6 -9.64 -3.96 -8.21
C ALA A 6 -8.31 -4.68 -7.91
N LEU A 7 -7.44 -4.03 -7.13
CA LEU A 7 -6.13 -4.55 -6.74
C LEU A 7 -6.22 -5.23 -5.37
N GLY A 8 -6.10 -6.55 -5.35
CA GLY A 8 -6.12 -7.34 -4.11
C GLY A 8 -4.93 -7.04 -3.17
N GLY A 9 -5.05 -7.45 -1.90
CA GLY A 9 -3.93 -7.50 -0.98
C GLY A 9 -2.90 -8.58 -1.34
N GLY A 10 -1.79 -8.65 -0.61
CA GLY A 10 -0.76 -9.68 -0.85
C GLY A 10 0.64 -9.42 -0.28
N GLY A 11 0.77 -8.44 0.63
CA GLY A 11 2.07 -8.06 1.19
C GLY A 11 3.07 -7.63 0.10
N ALA A 12 4.33 -8.09 0.21
CA ALA A 12 5.38 -7.76 -0.75
C ALA A 12 5.05 -8.18 -2.20
N ARG A 13 4.28 -9.27 -2.38
CA ARG A 13 3.84 -9.71 -3.72
C ARG A 13 2.83 -8.77 -4.36
N GLY A 14 2.19 -7.90 -3.57
CA GLY A 14 1.26 -6.89 -4.08
C GLY A 14 1.90 -5.86 -5.02
N LEU A 15 3.24 -5.74 -5.02
CA LEU A 15 3.95 -4.91 -6.00
C LEU A 15 3.78 -5.40 -7.45
N ALA A 16 3.39 -6.67 -7.66
CA ALA A 16 3.07 -7.20 -8.99
C ALA A 16 1.94 -6.43 -9.70
N HIS A 17 1.06 -5.75 -8.94
CA HIS A 17 0.01 -4.90 -9.50
C HIS A 17 0.56 -3.75 -10.37
N ILE A 18 1.77 -3.28 -10.10
CA ILE A 18 2.43 -2.25 -10.92
C ILE A 18 2.72 -2.79 -12.32
N GLY A 19 3.11 -4.07 -12.42
CA GLY A 19 3.30 -4.76 -13.70
C GLY A 19 2.00 -4.90 -14.49
N VAL A 20 0.88 -5.19 -13.81
CA VAL A 20 -0.46 -5.22 -14.44
C VAL A 20 -0.82 -3.85 -15.01
N LEU A 21 -0.64 -2.78 -14.23
CA LEU A 21 -0.90 -1.40 -14.68
C LEU A 21 -0.04 -1.02 -15.89
N LYS A 22 1.23 -1.45 -15.91
CA LYS A 22 2.12 -1.26 -17.07
C LYS A 22 1.61 -2.00 -18.30
N ALA A 23 1.22 -3.26 -18.16
CA ALA A 23 0.68 -4.06 -19.27
C ALA A 23 -0.62 -3.45 -19.83
N LEU A 24 -1.54 -3.02 -18.97
CA LEU A 24 -2.78 -2.36 -19.39
C LEU A 24 -2.49 -1.07 -20.18
N LYS A 25 -1.54 -0.25 -19.72
CA LYS A 25 -1.14 0.99 -20.40
C LYS A 25 -0.48 0.70 -21.77
N GLN A 26 0.35 -0.33 -21.86
CA GLN A 26 0.97 -0.77 -23.13
C GLN A 26 -0.07 -1.28 -24.14
N LEU A 27 -1.08 -2.01 -23.65
CA LEU A 27 -2.17 -2.53 -24.47
C LEU A 27 -3.27 -1.49 -24.77
N LYS A 28 -3.14 -0.26 -24.26
CA LYS A 28 -4.15 0.82 -24.37
C LYS A 28 -5.52 0.38 -23.85
N ILE A 29 -5.53 -0.37 -22.76
CA ILE A 29 -6.76 -0.79 -22.07
C ILE A 29 -7.07 0.23 -20.97
N ASP A 30 -8.17 0.96 -21.15
CA ASP A 30 -8.61 1.99 -20.22
C ASP A 30 -9.53 1.43 -19.12
N PHE A 31 -9.43 2.02 -17.93
CA PHE A 31 -10.33 1.81 -16.81
C PHE A 31 -10.69 3.16 -16.19
N ASN A 32 -11.85 3.25 -15.53
CA ASN A 32 -12.36 4.50 -15.00
C ASN A 32 -12.16 4.62 -13.48
N ILE A 33 -12.07 3.49 -12.80
CA ILE A 33 -12.00 3.41 -11.35
C ILE A 33 -10.87 2.46 -10.98
N LEU A 34 -10.05 2.87 -10.02
CA LEU A 34 -9.00 2.03 -9.44
C LEU A 34 -9.24 1.95 -7.93
N VAL A 35 -9.37 0.73 -7.41
CA VAL A 35 -9.51 0.48 -5.98
C VAL A 35 -8.48 -0.56 -5.55
N GLY A 36 -8.06 -0.52 -4.29
CA GLY A 36 -7.09 -1.47 -3.79
C GLY A 36 -7.11 -1.64 -2.28
N THR A 37 -6.70 -2.82 -1.82
CA THR A 37 -6.65 -3.18 -0.39
C THR A 37 -5.21 -3.47 0.05
N SER A 38 -4.78 -2.93 1.20
CA SER A 38 -3.43 -3.13 1.75
C SER A 38 -2.34 -2.76 0.72
N ALA A 39 -1.47 -3.70 0.32
CA ALA A 39 -0.46 -3.48 -0.71
C ALA A 39 -1.05 -2.99 -2.04
N GLY A 40 -2.23 -3.51 -2.44
CA GLY A 40 -2.96 -3.01 -3.60
C GLY A 40 -3.44 -1.58 -3.42
N GLY A 41 -3.85 -1.20 -2.21
CA GLY A 41 -4.25 0.18 -1.88
C GLY A 41 -3.09 1.17 -1.95
N LEU A 42 -1.90 0.76 -1.52
CA LEU A 42 -0.66 1.55 -1.69
C LEU A 42 -0.37 1.78 -3.18
N VAL A 43 -0.44 0.73 -4.01
CA VAL A 43 -0.26 0.86 -5.46
C VAL A 43 -1.32 1.76 -6.08
N THR A 44 -2.59 1.63 -5.69
CA THR A 44 -3.68 2.50 -6.12
C THR A 44 -3.41 3.97 -5.80
N ALA A 45 -3.00 4.27 -4.55
CA ALA A 45 -2.71 5.63 -4.12
C ALA A 45 -1.54 6.25 -4.91
N LEU A 46 -0.44 5.50 -5.08
CA LEU A 46 0.70 5.97 -5.87
C LEU A 46 0.35 6.14 -7.36
N PHE A 47 -0.49 5.25 -7.91
CA PHE A 47 -0.95 5.38 -9.30
C PHE A 47 -1.86 6.58 -9.49
N ALA A 48 -2.74 6.88 -8.54
CA ALA A 48 -3.56 8.09 -8.57
C ALA A 48 -2.71 9.37 -8.53
N LEU A 49 -1.60 9.36 -7.78
CA LEU A 49 -0.69 10.50 -7.66
C LEU A 49 0.16 10.74 -8.92
N TYR A 50 0.72 9.68 -9.51
CA TYR A 50 1.73 9.81 -10.57
C TYR A 50 1.24 9.43 -11.96
N ASN A 51 0.18 8.63 -12.06
CA ASN A 51 -0.37 8.07 -13.30
C ASN A 51 0.69 7.42 -14.23
N ASP A 52 1.78 6.95 -13.64
CA ASP A 52 2.96 6.44 -14.34
C ASP A 52 3.57 5.27 -13.57
N PRO A 53 3.39 4.02 -14.04
CA PRO A 53 3.93 2.83 -13.41
C PRO A 53 5.44 2.90 -13.15
N GLU A 54 6.23 3.52 -14.02
CA GLU A 54 7.70 3.60 -13.87
C GLU A 54 8.10 4.52 -12.72
N LYS A 55 7.39 5.64 -12.55
CA LYS A 55 7.59 6.54 -11.40
C LYS A 55 7.23 5.83 -10.10
N ILE A 56 6.15 5.06 -10.09
CA ILE A 56 5.74 4.29 -8.91
C ILE A 56 6.83 3.29 -8.51
N VAL A 57 7.42 2.58 -9.48
CA VAL A 57 8.57 1.68 -9.20
C VAL A 57 9.72 2.46 -8.56
N THR A 58 10.03 3.64 -9.07
CA THR A 58 11.13 4.48 -8.57
C THR A 58 10.87 4.93 -7.13
N VAL A 59 9.67 5.42 -6.83
CA VAL A 59 9.26 5.86 -5.48
C VAL A 59 9.27 4.70 -4.49
N ILE A 60 8.76 3.53 -4.89
CA ILE A 60 8.76 2.36 -4.00
C ILE A 60 10.19 1.90 -3.74
N LYS A 61 11.05 1.87 -4.77
CA LYS A 61 12.47 1.54 -4.57
C LYS A 61 13.13 2.51 -3.60
N SER A 62 12.91 3.82 -3.73
CA SER A 62 13.52 4.80 -2.84
C SER A 62 13.07 4.62 -1.39
N ILE A 63 11.79 4.29 -1.16
CA ILE A 63 11.26 3.97 0.18
C ILE A 63 11.91 2.70 0.73
N LEU A 64 11.99 1.63 -0.08
CA LEU A 64 12.55 0.35 0.37
C LEU A 64 14.06 0.45 0.67
N THR A 65 14.78 1.33 -0.02
CA THR A 65 16.22 1.57 0.21
C THR A 65 16.50 2.57 1.33
N ALA A 66 15.49 3.25 1.85
CA ALA A 66 15.66 4.24 2.91
C ALA A 66 16.18 3.57 4.19
N PRO A 67 17.17 4.17 4.90
CA PRO A 67 17.72 3.62 6.14
C PRO A 67 16.63 3.32 7.18
N GLU A 68 15.65 4.21 7.30
CA GLU A 68 14.51 4.09 8.22
C GLU A 68 13.67 2.84 7.92
N TYR A 69 13.61 2.43 6.64
CA TYR A 69 12.89 1.24 6.22
C TYR A 69 13.70 -0.05 6.46
N GLN A 70 15.03 0.03 6.36
CA GLN A 70 15.92 -1.09 6.66
C GLN A 70 15.94 -1.40 8.17
N GLU A 71 15.87 -0.36 9.01
CA GLU A 71 15.79 -0.49 10.47
C GLU A 71 14.50 -1.16 10.97
N LEU A 72 13.43 -1.14 10.15
CA LEU A 72 12.18 -1.85 10.47
C LEU A 72 12.34 -3.38 10.43
N ASN A 73 13.49 -3.91 10.01
CA ASN A 73 13.87 -5.32 9.98
C ASN A 73 12.86 -6.24 9.27
N LEU A 74 12.08 -5.70 8.32
CA LEU A 74 10.92 -6.35 7.67
C LEU A 74 11.21 -7.68 6.95
N LYS A 75 12.49 -8.02 6.73
CA LYS A 75 12.91 -9.34 6.21
C LYS A 75 12.55 -10.47 7.17
N ASP A 76 12.82 -10.30 8.47
CA ASP A 76 12.50 -11.30 9.51
C ASP A 76 10.97 -11.49 9.65
N PHE A 77 10.19 -10.51 9.21
CA PHE A 77 8.73 -10.49 9.28
C PHE A 77 8.09 -11.30 8.15
N TYR A 78 8.73 -11.37 6.98
CA TYR A 78 8.19 -12.08 5.81
C TYR A 78 8.38 -13.60 5.91
N GLU A 79 9.44 -14.06 6.57
CA GLU A 79 9.71 -15.49 6.81
C GLU A 79 8.77 -16.12 7.85
N SER A 80 8.14 -15.31 8.72
CA SER A 80 7.32 -15.78 9.84
C SER A 80 5.84 -16.14 9.55
N GLY A 81 5.36 -15.91 8.32
CA GLY A 81 3.97 -16.21 7.95
C GLY A 81 2.97 -15.12 8.37
N GLN A 82 2.02 -14.84 7.48
CA GLN A 82 1.20 -13.61 7.37
C GLN A 82 0.38 -13.15 8.60
N LEU A 83 0.29 -13.90 9.71
CA LEU A 83 -0.56 -13.52 10.86
C LEU A 83 0.13 -12.58 11.87
N GLY A 84 1.42 -12.78 12.16
CA GLY A 84 2.07 -12.11 13.30
C GLY A 84 2.22 -10.60 13.14
N VAL A 85 2.31 -10.10 11.90
CA VAL A 85 2.52 -8.66 11.62
C VAL A 85 1.25 -7.85 11.79
N PHE A 86 0.10 -8.39 11.40
CA PHE A 86 -1.18 -7.69 11.59
C PHE A 86 -1.49 -7.59 13.08
N GLU A 87 -1.21 -8.64 13.85
CA GLU A 87 -1.35 -8.65 15.30
C GLU A 87 -0.34 -7.71 15.98
N LYS A 88 0.92 -7.70 15.56
CA LYS A 88 1.95 -6.81 16.10
C LYS A 88 1.69 -5.35 15.72
N ALA A 89 1.22 -5.07 14.50
CA ALA A 89 0.80 -3.73 14.08
C ALA A 89 -0.44 -3.26 14.86
N ILE A 90 -1.45 -4.12 15.05
CA ILE A 90 -2.60 -3.81 15.92
C ILE A 90 -2.14 -3.56 17.37
N LYS A 91 -1.18 -4.35 17.88
CA LYS A 91 -0.61 -4.16 19.21
C LYS A 91 0.12 -2.83 19.33
N THR A 92 1.00 -2.49 18.38
CA THR A 92 1.69 -1.21 18.34
C THR A 92 0.71 -0.04 18.17
N LEU A 93 -0.33 -0.17 17.36
CA LEU A 93 -1.40 0.83 17.22
C LEU A 93 -2.21 1.00 18.51
N ARG A 94 -2.46 -0.08 19.26
CA ARG A 94 -3.09 -0.02 20.60
C ARG A 94 -2.19 0.63 21.64
N GLU A 95 -0.89 0.35 21.59
CA GLU A 95 0.10 0.89 22.53
C GLU A 95 0.44 2.35 22.23
N THR A 96 0.34 2.77 20.96
CA THR A 96 0.54 4.15 20.54
C THR A 96 -0.72 4.98 20.84
N LYS A 97 -0.83 5.42 22.10
CA LYS A 97 -1.89 6.29 22.70
C LYS A 97 -2.36 7.45 21.82
N VAL A 98 -1.52 7.94 20.90
CA VAL A 98 -1.77 9.12 20.05
C VAL A 98 -2.84 8.84 18.98
N ILE A 99 -2.85 7.67 18.35
CA ILE A 99 -3.79 7.37 17.27
C ILE A 99 -5.16 6.98 17.83
N THR A 100 -5.22 6.24 18.95
CA THR A 100 -6.49 5.94 19.62
C THR A 100 -7.17 7.22 20.09
N LYS A 101 -6.39 8.20 20.58
CA LYS A 101 -6.94 9.51 20.96
C LYS A 101 -7.49 10.27 19.75
N GLY A 102 -6.90 10.12 18.56
CA GLY A 102 -7.41 10.72 17.31
C GLY A 102 -8.63 10.02 16.71
N ILE A 103 -8.78 8.71 16.94
CA ILE A 103 -9.97 7.93 16.50
C ILE A 103 -11.15 8.12 17.46
N ILE A 104 -10.89 8.26 18.77
CA ILE A 104 -11.94 8.43 19.80
C ILE A 104 -12.27 9.92 20.05
N SER A 105 -11.39 10.86 19.72
CA SER A 105 -11.72 12.29 19.86
C SER A 105 -12.79 12.66 18.85
N LYS A 106 -13.94 13.15 19.34
CA LYS A 106 -14.96 13.79 18.48
C LYS A 106 -14.26 14.77 17.54
N SER A 107 -14.52 14.62 16.24
CA SER A 107 -13.98 15.46 15.17
C SER A 107 -13.99 16.93 15.58
N ILE A 108 -12.85 17.61 15.44
CA ILE A 108 -12.69 19.04 15.73
C ILE A 108 -13.31 19.90 14.61
N ILE A 109 -13.73 19.28 13.51
CA ILE A 109 -14.47 19.95 12.45
C ILE A 109 -15.96 19.87 12.80
N LYS A 110 -16.52 21.01 13.22
CA LYS A 110 -17.96 21.28 13.31
C LYS A 110 -18.55 21.46 11.92
#